data_AF-A0A4R8PQH3-F1
#
_entry.id   AF-A0A4R8PQH3-F1
#
_cell.length_a   1.000
_cell.length_b   1.000
_cell.length_c   1.000
_cell.angle_alpha   90.00
_cell.angle_beta   90.00
_cell.angle_gamma   90.00
#
_symmetry.space_group_name_H-M   'P 1'
#
loop_
_entity.id
_entity.type
_entity.pdbx_description
1 polymer ?
#
loop_
_entity_poly.entity_id
_entity_poly.type
_entity_poly.pdbx_seq_one_letter_code
_entity_poly.pdbx_strand_id
1 'polypeptide(L)'
;MAFPGAFEPDMNPRLTSLTLTQIPRRSSGHLIMKLLRFFELLGWQERAIRHSLCLPSHRSPVLLRGLRHLRLEFEADPMEDPAGWSTSDDLDAEALMNMHEGEGFSFFGDERPQTRGDATKKKAAAGNTSSTHLPSSPADLRNRFPFTESNGGYMDFRDTWVGRSCVQRVFIGTGVVGSDKAVNEYMKLITQPSLRSRIGPASPAQVTAGIPEGALLFHAAWDAMVMPTGATPPQIAEIQKMRDVLEALKTFRLQSRAEYEAAKKAAVGDARAEHSFWSGRLEVSVQQSIAHYRAHSYWR
;
A
#
# COMPACT_ATOMS: atom_id res chain seq x y z
N MET A 1 15.54 -15.57 3.78
CA MET A 1 14.47 -14.62 4.16
C MET A 1 13.18 -15.08 3.48
N ALA A 2 12.04 -15.07 4.18
CA ALA A 2 10.78 -15.62 3.68
C ALA A 2 9.93 -14.65 2.85
N PHE A 3 10.24 -13.35 2.93
CA PHE A 3 9.51 -12.29 2.22
C PHE A 3 10.46 -11.55 1.28
N PRO A 4 9.96 -11.10 0.11
CA PRO A 4 10.74 -10.24 -0.77
C PRO A 4 11.10 -8.93 -0.06
N GLY A 5 12.27 -8.38 -0.38
CA GLY A 5 12.72 -7.09 0.15
C GLY A 5 11.77 -5.95 -0.19
N ALA A 6 11.92 -4.82 0.51
CA ALA A 6 11.20 -3.60 0.16
C ALA A 6 11.52 -3.19 -1.28
N PHE A 7 10.51 -2.81 -2.05
CA PHE A 7 10.72 -2.33 -3.41
C PHE A 7 11.42 -0.97 -3.38
N GLU A 8 12.60 -0.90 -3.98
CA GLU A 8 13.31 0.35 -4.25
C GLU A 8 13.23 0.68 -5.75
N PRO A 9 13.07 1.96 -6.13
CA PRO A 9 12.98 2.36 -7.54
C PRO A 9 14.14 1.84 -8.42
N ASP A 10 15.33 1.69 -7.84
CA ASP A 10 16.53 1.21 -8.53
C ASP A 10 16.57 -0.31 -8.76
N MET A 11 15.72 -1.07 -8.08
CA MET A 11 15.62 -2.53 -8.31
C MET A 11 15.01 -2.85 -9.68
N ASN A 12 14.22 -1.93 -10.25
CA ASN A 12 13.65 -2.10 -11.59
C ASN A 12 13.75 -0.78 -12.39
N PRO A 13 14.93 -0.44 -12.92
CA PRO A 13 15.16 0.84 -13.59
C PRO A 13 14.41 0.99 -14.92
N ARG A 14 13.79 -0.09 -15.42
CA ARG A 14 12.92 -0.07 -16.60
C ARG A 14 11.49 0.37 -16.28
N LEU A 15 11.11 0.36 -15.01
CA LEU A 15 9.78 0.77 -14.58
C LEU A 15 9.67 2.30 -14.70
N THR A 16 8.77 2.76 -15.58
CA THR A 16 8.54 4.20 -15.82
C THR A 16 7.27 4.74 -15.16
N SER A 17 6.31 3.86 -14.87
CA SER A 17 5.05 4.19 -14.20
C SER A 17 4.72 3.15 -13.12
N LEU A 18 4.23 3.62 -11.97
CA LEU A 18 3.80 2.79 -10.82
C LEU A 18 2.50 3.33 -10.26
N THR A 19 1.53 2.45 -10.04
CA THR A 19 0.29 2.76 -9.32
C THR A 19 0.29 2.02 -8.00
N LEU A 20 0.16 2.78 -6.90
CA LEU A 20 -0.05 2.24 -5.56
C LEU A 20 -1.53 2.40 -5.22
N THR A 21 -2.21 1.27 -4.99
CA THR A 21 -3.66 1.22 -4.78
C THR A 21 -4.01 1.00 -3.32
N GLN A 22 -5.26 1.29 -2.93
CA GLN A 22 -5.81 1.00 -1.60
C GLN A 22 -4.97 1.60 -0.47
N ILE A 23 -4.54 2.84 -0.66
CA ILE A 23 -3.75 3.55 0.35
C ILE A 23 -4.72 4.12 1.39
N PRO A 24 -4.63 3.74 2.68
CA PRO A 24 -5.51 4.30 3.69
C PRO A 24 -5.22 5.79 3.88
N ARG A 25 -6.27 6.60 4.04
CA ARG A 25 -6.12 8.05 4.30
C ARG A 25 -5.54 8.37 5.67
N ARG A 26 -5.73 7.48 6.64
CA ARG A 26 -5.28 7.67 8.03
C ARG A 26 -4.21 6.65 8.38
N SER A 27 -3.11 7.10 9.00
CA SER A 27 -2.02 6.21 9.42
C SER A 27 -1.47 6.58 10.80
N SER A 28 -1.03 5.55 11.53
CA SER A 28 -0.22 5.72 12.75
C SER A 28 1.18 6.28 12.47
N GLY A 29 1.60 6.33 11.20
CA GLY A 29 2.83 6.99 10.76
C GLY A 29 3.76 6.11 9.94
N HIS A 30 3.76 4.80 10.15
CA HIS A 30 4.68 3.89 9.44
C HIS A 30 4.52 3.94 7.93
N LEU A 31 3.26 4.01 7.44
CA LEU A 31 2.97 4.15 6.02
C LEU A 31 3.51 5.47 5.48
N ILE A 32 3.26 6.58 6.21
CA ILE A 32 3.75 7.90 5.85
C ILE A 32 5.28 7.85 5.72
N MET A 33 5.98 7.35 6.72
CA MET A 33 7.44 7.25 6.69
C MET A 33 7.96 6.44 5.49
N LYS A 34 7.32 5.32 5.16
CA LYS A 34 7.69 4.50 4.00
C LYS A 34 7.44 5.21 2.67
N LEU A 35 6.30 5.90 2.53
CA LEU A 35 5.99 6.67 1.32
C LEU A 35 6.96 7.84 1.17
N LEU A 36 7.22 8.61 2.22
CA LEU A 36 8.19 9.70 2.20
C LEU A 36 9.58 9.21 1.81
N ARG A 37 10.02 8.11 2.41
CA ARG A 37 11.29 7.46 2.03
C ARG A 37 11.30 7.05 0.56
N PHE A 38 10.19 6.51 0.04
CA PHE A 38 10.08 6.18 -1.38
C PHE A 38 10.22 7.42 -2.26
N PHE A 39 9.61 8.56 -1.91
CA PHE A 39 9.80 9.82 -2.64
C PHE A 39 11.24 10.32 -2.60
N GLU A 40 11.95 10.18 -1.47
CA GLU A 40 13.39 10.50 -1.39
C GLU A 40 14.20 9.64 -2.37
N LEU A 41 13.95 8.32 -2.37
CA LEU A 41 14.62 7.38 -3.28
C LEU A 41 14.34 7.72 -4.76
N LEU A 42 13.12 8.18 -5.09
CA LEU A 42 12.80 8.65 -6.44
C LEU A 42 13.60 9.90 -6.82
N GLY A 43 13.74 10.85 -5.90
CA GLY A 43 14.58 12.04 -6.10
C GLY A 43 16.05 11.67 -6.32
N TRP A 44 16.57 10.69 -5.56
CA TRP A 44 17.93 10.20 -5.71
C TRP A 44 18.16 9.48 -7.03
N GLN A 45 17.28 8.55 -7.43
CA GLN A 45 17.35 7.87 -8.72
C GLN A 45 17.37 8.90 -9.86
N GLU A 46 16.47 9.88 -9.82
CA GLU A 46 16.42 10.90 -10.86
C GLU A 46 17.70 11.73 -10.93
N ARG A 47 18.25 12.13 -9.78
CA ARG A 47 19.51 12.88 -9.72
C ARG A 47 20.67 12.05 -10.27
N ALA A 48 20.77 10.77 -9.90
CA ALA A 48 21.82 9.88 -10.39
C ALA A 48 21.78 9.76 -11.93
N ILE A 49 20.57 9.66 -12.51
CA ILE A 49 20.37 9.65 -13.96
C ILE A 49 20.78 10.98 -14.59
N ARG A 50 20.36 12.13 -14.02
CA ARG A 50 20.72 13.46 -14.53
C ARG A 50 22.23 13.70 -14.48
N HIS A 51 22.89 13.34 -13.38
CA HIS A 51 24.33 13.45 -13.23
C HIS A 51 25.06 12.64 -14.31
N SER A 52 24.57 11.43 -14.61
CA SER A 52 25.13 10.57 -15.66
C SER A 52 24.99 11.17 -17.06
N LEU A 53 23.94 11.96 -17.33
CA LEU A 53 23.74 12.66 -18.60
C LEU A 53 24.73 13.83 -18.81
N CYS A 54 25.23 14.44 -17.73
CA CYS A 54 26.17 15.55 -17.81
C CYS A 54 27.63 15.11 -18.02
N LEU A 55 27.93 13.80 -17.94
CA LEU A 55 29.26 13.27 -18.14
C LEU A 55 29.55 13.14 -19.65
N PRO A 56 30.60 13.80 -20.18
CA PRO A 56 30.95 13.68 -21.59
C PRO A 56 31.50 12.29 -21.86
N SER A 57 30.71 11.44 -22.53
CA SER A 57 31.16 10.14 -23.02
C SER A 57 30.71 9.92 -24.46
N HIS A 58 31.69 9.72 -25.34
CA HIS A 58 31.48 9.48 -26.78
C HIS A 58 30.80 8.14 -27.08
N ARG A 59 30.60 7.27 -26.07
CA ARG A 59 29.93 5.96 -26.19
C ARG A 59 29.09 5.68 -24.93
N SER A 60 28.21 6.60 -24.55
CA SER A 60 27.31 6.36 -23.43
C SER A 60 26.21 5.36 -23.81
N PRO A 61 25.98 4.29 -23.02
CA PRO A 61 24.82 3.43 -23.21
C PRO A 61 23.53 4.23 -23.02
N VAL A 62 22.43 3.77 -23.61
CA VAL A 62 21.11 4.40 -23.46
C VAL A 62 20.73 4.40 -21.98
N LEU A 63 20.66 5.60 -21.39
CA LEU A 63 20.28 5.75 -19.99
C LEU A 63 18.78 5.52 -19.84
N LEU A 64 18.43 4.62 -18.93
CA LEU A 64 17.03 4.38 -18.55
C LEU A 64 16.49 5.61 -17.83
N ARG A 65 15.21 5.89 -18.09
CA ARG A 65 14.55 7.04 -17.47
C ARG A 65 14.21 6.78 -16.00
N GLY A 66 14.17 5.53 -15.53
CA GLY A 66 13.64 5.22 -14.20
C GLY A 66 12.17 5.64 -14.06
N LEU A 67 11.69 5.72 -12.81
CA LEU A 67 10.29 6.03 -12.55
C LEU A 67 10.00 7.52 -12.81
N ARG A 68 8.97 7.79 -13.63
CA ARG A 68 8.57 9.14 -14.07
C ARG A 68 7.10 9.45 -13.83
N HIS A 69 6.29 8.43 -13.56
CA HIS A 69 4.89 8.56 -13.19
C HIS A 69 4.60 7.71 -11.96
N LEU A 70 4.03 8.33 -10.94
CA LEU A 70 3.55 7.67 -9.73
C LEU A 70 2.09 8.07 -9.54
N ARG A 71 1.21 7.07 -9.44
CA ARG A 71 -0.20 7.27 -9.11
C ARG A 71 -0.48 6.68 -7.74
N LEU A 72 -1.12 7.47 -6.88
CA LEU A 72 -1.52 7.09 -5.53
C LEU A 72 -3.04 7.05 -5.46
N GLU A 73 -3.61 5.87 -5.27
CA GLU A 73 -5.05 5.69 -5.12
C GLU A 73 -5.37 5.46 -3.64
N PHE A 74 -5.96 6.49 -3.03
CA PHE A 74 -6.37 6.48 -1.65
C PHE A 74 -7.79 5.96 -1.50
N GLU A 75 -8.02 5.28 -0.37
CA GLU A 75 -9.36 4.97 0.11
C GLU A 75 -10.10 6.25 0.56
N ALA A 76 -11.40 6.15 0.83
CA ALA A 76 -12.15 7.27 1.41
C ALA A 76 -11.62 7.60 2.82
N ASP A 77 -11.71 8.86 3.24
CA ASP A 77 -11.35 9.19 4.62
C ASP A 77 -12.44 8.68 5.57
N PRO A 78 -12.13 7.80 6.54
CA PRO A 78 -13.12 7.37 7.53
C PRO A 78 -13.64 8.52 8.42
N MET A 79 -13.01 9.70 8.37
CA MET A 79 -13.47 10.89 9.07
C MET A 79 -14.33 11.84 8.24
N GLU A 80 -14.41 11.64 6.92
CA GLU A 80 -15.37 12.37 6.09
C GLU A 80 -16.77 11.79 6.32
N ASP A 81 -17.73 12.68 6.59
CA ASP A 81 -19.09 12.30 6.96
C ASP A 81 -19.73 11.45 5.85
N PRO A 82 -20.21 10.22 6.13
CA PRO A 82 -20.86 9.37 5.12
C PRO A 82 -22.12 10.00 4.51
N ALA A 83 -22.65 11.08 5.09
CA ALA A 83 -23.77 11.82 4.52
C ALA A 83 -23.36 12.76 3.35
N GLY A 84 -22.06 13.03 3.14
CA GLY A 84 -21.62 13.82 1.98
C GLY A 84 -22.03 15.30 2.00
N TRP A 85 -22.27 15.89 3.18
CA TRP A 85 -22.45 17.34 3.32
C TRP A 85 -21.14 17.97 3.81
N SER A 86 -20.04 17.72 3.09
CA SER A 86 -18.96 18.70 3.10
C SER A 86 -19.42 19.80 2.16
N THR A 87 -19.79 20.94 2.75
CA THR A 87 -20.32 22.13 2.09
C THR A 87 -19.60 22.41 0.77
N SER A 88 -20.34 22.27 -0.32
CA SER A 88 -20.02 22.74 -1.67
C SER A 88 -19.90 24.26 -1.77
N ASP A 89 -19.69 24.97 -0.65
CA ASP A 89 -19.61 26.43 -0.55
C ASP A 89 -18.19 26.99 -0.75
N ASP A 90 -17.18 26.13 -0.98
CA ASP A 90 -15.79 26.57 -1.25
C ASP A 90 -15.41 26.52 -2.75
N LEU A 91 -16.37 26.30 -3.66
CA LEU A 91 -16.13 26.49 -5.09
C LEU A 91 -16.70 27.85 -5.50
N ASP A 92 -15.92 28.90 -5.23
CA ASP A 92 -16.21 30.25 -5.70
C ASP A 92 -16.21 30.30 -7.24
N ALA A 93 -17.40 30.12 -7.82
CA ALA A 93 -17.61 30.04 -9.26
C ALA A 93 -17.23 31.33 -9.98
N GLU A 94 -17.16 32.48 -9.28
CA GLU A 94 -16.70 33.74 -9.86
C GLU A 94 -15.18 33.78 -10.06
N ALA A 95 -14.40 33.09 -9.23
CA ALA A 95 -12.94 32.98 -9.40
C ALA A 95 -12.56 32.10 -10.62
N LEU A 96 -13.38 31.08 -10.92
CA LEU A 96 -13.20 30.18 -12.06
C LEU A 96 -13.46 30.86 -13.42
N MET A 97 -14.36 31.83 -13.48
CA MET A 97 -14.68 32.56 -14.71
C MET A 97 -13.67 33.66 -15.06
N ASN A 98 -12.79 34.02 -14.11
CA ASN A 98 -11.81 35.09 -14.26
C ASN A 98 -10.37 34.59 -14.53
N MET A 99 -10.13 33.28 -14.65
CA MET A 99 -8.84 32.74 -15.06
C MET A 99 -8.70 32.78 -16.59
N HIS A 100 -7.86 33.71 -17.07
CA HIS A 100 -7.42 33.80 -18.45
C HIS A 100 -6.75 32.49 -18.93
N GLU A 101 -7.07 32.09 -20.16
CA GLU A 101 -6.48 30.94 -20.87
C GLU A 101 -4.94 30.97 -20.86
N GLY A 102 -4.32 30.17 -19.99
CA GLY A 102 -2.87 29.96 -20.03
C GLY A 102 -2.24 29.34 -18.78
N GLU A 103 -2.89 29.42 -17.62
CA GLU A 103 -2.31 28.94 -16.36
C GLU A 103 -2.94 27.62 -15.92
N GLY A 104 -2.15 26.55 -15.96
CA GLY A 104 -2.58 25.21 -15.56
C GLY A 104 -2.98 25.14 -14.09
N PHE A 105 -4.11 24.48 -13.84
CA PHE A 105 -4.69 24.23 -12.52
C PHE A 105 -3.66 23.74 -11.49
N SER A 106 -3.34 24.60 -10.50
CA SER A 106 -2.53 24.27 -9.33
C SER A 106 -3.31 24.70 -8.09
N PHE A 107 -4.04 23.75 -7.50
CA PHE A 107 -4.95 23.97 -6.37
C PHE A 107 -4.19 24.05 -5.05
N PHE A 108 -3.59 25.20 -4.70
CA PHE A 108 -3.31 25.59 -3.30
C PHE A 108 -3.23 27.11 -3.21
N GLY A 109 -4.38 27.74 -2.98
CA GLY A 109 -4.50 29.14 -2.58
C GLY A 109 -4.85 29.19 -1.10
N ASP A 110 -4.03 29.94 -0.38
CA ASP A 110 -3.98 30.30 1.04
C ASP A 110 -5.34 30.48 1.74
N GLU A 111 -5.53 29.97 2.96
CA GLU A 111 -6.40 30.64 3.94
C GLU A 111 -6.11 30.32 5.41
N ARG A 112 -6.23 31.38 6.22
CA ARG A 112 -5.84 31.50 7.64
C ARG A 112 -6.97 31.04 8.58
N PRO A 113 -6.64 30.66 9.83
CA PRO A 113 -7.58 30.00 10.73
C PRO A 113 -8.54 30.99 11.39
N GLN A 114 -9.85 30.72 11.33
CA GLN A 114 -10.83 31.34 12.21
C GLN A 114 -11.64 30.32 13.01
N THR A 115 -11.66 30.60 14.30
CA THR A 115 -12.37 29.95 15.40
C THR A 115 -13.89 29.99 15.28
N ARG A 116 -14.52 28.85 15.60
CA ARG A 116 -15.86 28.64 16.19
C ARG A 116 -15.95 27.15 16.52
N GLY A 117 -16.70 26.65 17.50
CA GLY A 117 -17.69 27.19 18.41
C GLY A 117 -18.21 25.96 19.16
N ASP A 118 -18.46 26.11 20.45
CA ASP A 118 -18.80 25.05 21.39
C ASP A 118 -20.22 24.53 21.15
N ALA A 119 -20.44 23.20 21.05
CA ALA A 119 -21.75 22.58 21.26
C ALA A 119 -21.74 21.03 21.32
N THR A 120 -21.89 20.57 22.56
CA THR A 120 -22.80 19.51 23.02
C THR A 120 -22.50 18.02 22.79
N LYS A 121 -22.12 17.40 23.93
CA LYS A 121 -22.00 15.97 24.21
C LYS A 121 -23.31 15.20 24.04
N LYS A 122 -23.24 13.99 23.49
CA LYS A 122 -24.15 12.88 23.83
C LYS A 122 -23.37 11.59 24.06
N LYS A 123 -23.60 10.99 25.24
CA LYS A 123 -23.06 9.70 25.71
C LYS A 123 -23.91 8.55 25.17
N ALA A 124 -23.26 7.46 24.77
CA ALA A 124 -23.77 6.08 24.84
C ALA A 124 -22.55 5.17 25.03
N ALA A 125 -22.33 4.64 26.24
CA ALA A 125 -22.85 3.38 26.77
C ALA A 125 -22.12 2.16 26.18
N ALA A 126 -21.19 1.65 27.00
CA ALA A 126 -20.35 0.48 26.76
C ALA A 126 -21.14 -0.83 26.88
N GLY A 127 -20.70 -1.86 26.13
CA GLY A 127 -21.23 -3.22 26.22
C GLY A 127 -20.32 -4.27 25.59
N ASN A 128 -19.40 -4.78 26.41
CA ASN A 128 -18.91 -6.16 26.57
C ASN A 128 -18.47 -6.99 25.34
N THR A 129 -17.15 -7.17 25.18
CA THR A 129 -16.34 -8.36 25.53
C THR A 129 -16.62 -9.61 24.70
N SER A 130 -15.68 -9.96 23.83
CA SER A 130 -15.57 -11.30 23.25
C SER A 130 -14.14 -11.82 23.40
N SER A 131 -14.11 -13.02 23.99
CA SER A 131 -12.98 -13.82 24.47
C SER A 131 -11.71 -13.84 23.60
N THR A 132 -10.58 -13.58 24.25
CA THR A 132 -9.23 -13.77 23.73
C THR A 132 -8.86 -15.25 23.79
N HIS A 133 -8.71 -15.91 22.65
CA HIS A 133 -8.23 -17.30 22.61
C HIS A 133 -6.69 -17.33 22.66
N LEU A 134 -6.15 -17.91 23.72
CA LEU A 134 -4.72 -18.18 23.94
C LEU A 134 -4.17 -19.28 22.99
N PRO A 135 -2.84 -19.38 22.83
CA PRO A 135 -2.19 -20.06 21.71
C PRO A 135 -2.20 -21.59 21.83
N SER A 136 -2.43 -22.24 20.70
CA SER A 136 -2.48 -23.70 20.54
C SER A 136 -1.09 -24.32 20.63
N SER A 137 -1.00 -25.40 21.40
CA SER A 137 0.18 -26.28 21.55
C SER A 137 0.60 -26.88 20.19
N PRO A 138 1.90 -27.19 19.96
CA PRO A 138 2.39 -27.78 18.71
C PRO A 138 1.74 -29.12 18.29
N ALA A 139 1.02 -29.78 19.19
CA ALA A 139 0.25 -30.99 18.90
C ALA A 139 -1.06 -30.75 18.11
N ASP A 140 -1.55 -29.50 18.02
CA ASP A 140 -2.88 -29.20 17.51
C ASP A 140 -3.00 -29.24 15.98
N LEU A 141 -1.91 -29.02 15.23
CA LEU A 141 -2.01 -28.88 13.77
C LEU A 141 -2.27 -30.23 13.08
N ARG A 142 -1.60 -31.31 13.48
CA ARG A 142 -1.79 -32.65 12.91
C ARG A 142 -3.24 -33.16 13.00
N ASN A 143 -3.97 -32.74 14.03
CA ASN A 143 -5.35 -33.13 14.27
C ASN A 143 -6.38 -32.21 13.58
N ARG A 144 -5.92 -31.24 12.77
CA ARG A 144 -6.77 -30.31 12.03
C ARG A 144 -6.65 -30.56 10.53
N PHE A 145 -7.75 -30.36 9.81
CA PHE A 145 -7.72 -30.31 8.35
C PHE A 145 -6.83 -29.13 7.90
N PRO A 146 -5.94 -29.28 6.89
CA PRO A 146 -5.87 -30.41 5.94
C PRO A 146 -4.95 -31.57 6.35
N PHE A 147 -4.29 -31.50 7.50
CA PHE A 147 -3.25 -32.46 7.89
C PHE A 147 -3.78 -33.85 8.22
N THR A 148 -5.03 -33.94 8.69
CA THR A 148 -5.72 -35.19 9.01
C THR A 148 -5.96 -36.08 7.78
N GLU A 149 -6.09 -35.48 6.61
CA GLU A 149 -6.42 -36.17 5.34
C GLU A 149 -5.21 -36.23 4.39
N SER A 150 -4.12 -35.56 4.73
CA SER A 150 -2.94 -35.48 3.89
C SER A 150 -1.99 -36.66 4.10
N ASN A 151 -1.57 -37.30 3.00
CA ASN A 151 -0.48 -38.25 3.02
C ASN A 151 0.78 -37.59 2.46
N GLY A 152 1.83 -37.48 3.28
CA GLY A 152 3.13 -36.94 2.85
C GLY A 152 3.21 -35.41 2.71
N GLY A 153 2.31 -34.66 3.34
CA GLY A 153 2.38 -33.18 3.40
C GLY A 153 1.95 -32.46 2.12
N TYR A 154 1.20 -33.15 1.27
CA TYR A 154 0.51 -32.59 0.11
C TYR A 154 -0.98 -32.88 0.19
N MET A 155 -1.78 -31.99 -0.39
CA MET A 155 -3.23 -32.13 -0.54
C MET A 155 -3.60 -31.99 -2.00
N ASP A 156 -4.50 -32.87 -2.46
CA ASP A 156 -5.10 -32.74 -3.77
C ASP A 156 -6.19 -31.67 -3.73
N PHE A 157 -6.00 -30.62 -4.52
CA PHE A 157 -6.94 -29.52 -4.63
C PHE A 157 -7.60 -29.55 -6.01
N ARG A 158 -8.94 -29.62 -6.01
CA ARG A 158 -9.72 -29.59 -7.24
C ARG A 158 -9.94 -28.14 -7.66
N ASP A 159 -9.55 -27.83 -8.88
CA ASP A 159 -9.71 -26.50 -9.49
C ASP A 159 -10.32 -26.62 -10.89
N THR A 160 -10.85 -25.53 -11.41
CA THR A 160 -11.41 -25.46 -12.76
C THR A 160 -10.57 -24.55 -13.64
N TRP A 161 -9.92 -25.15 -14.65
CA TRP A 161 -9.13 -24.41 -15.64
C TRP A 161 -9.81 -24.51 -17.01
N VAL A 162 -10.17 -23.37 -17.60
CA VAL A 162 -10.85 -23.28 -18.91
C VAL A 162 -12.08 -24.20 -18.99
N GLY A 163 -12.89 -24.21 -17.92
CA GLY A 163 -14.11 -25.01 -17.83
C GLY A 163 -13.89 -26.52 -17.63
N ARG A 164 -12.64 -27.00 -17.48
CA ARG A 164 -12.31 -28.39 -17.17
C ARG A 164 -11.88 -28.52 -15.73
N SER A 165 -12.38 -29.54 -15.02
CA SER A 165 -11.89 -29.85 -13.68
C SER A 165 -10.49 -30.45 -13.77
N CYS A 166 -9.54 -29.88 -13.04
CA CYS A 166 -8.20 -30.41 -12.83
C CYS A 166 -7.97 -30.65 -11.35
N VAL A 167 -7.04 -31.56 -11.04
CA VAL A 167 -6.56 -31.80 -9.67
C VAL A 167 -5.12 -31.34 -9.62
N GLN A 168 -4.83 -30.41 -8.72
CA GLN A 168 -3.51 -29.87 -8.47
C GLN A 168 -3.00 -30.39 -7.14
N ARG A 169 -1.74 -30.83 -7.09
CA ARG A 169 -1.12 -31.31 -5.86
C ARG A 169 -0.42 -30.16 -5.16
N VAL A 170 -0.97 -29.71 -4.04
CA VAL A 170 -0.53 -28.51 -3.31
C VAL A 170 0.21 -28.91 -2.04
N PHE A 171 1.39 -28.34 -1.83
CA PHE A 171 2.17 -28.52 -0.60
C PHE A 171 1.47 -27.82 0.56
N ILE A 172 1.23 -28.59 1.63
CA ILE A 172 0.60 -28.11 2.86
C ILE A 172 1.51 -28.27 4.07
N GLY A 173 2.62 -29.00 3.95
CA GLY A 173 3.52 -29.30 5.07
C GLY A 173 3.05 -30.50 5.89
N THR A 174 3.88 -30.94 6.83
CA THR A 174 3.70 -32.21 7.56
C THR A 174 2.72 -32.12 8.75
N GLY A 175 2.23 -30.91 9.05
CA GLY A 175 1.45 -30.62 10.25
C GLY A 175 2.26 -30.68 11.55
N VAL A 176 3.58 -30.87 11.46
CA VAL A 176 4.51 -30.88 12.60
C VAL A 176 5.34 -29.61 12.58
N VAL A 177 5.33 -28.88 13.69
CA VAL A 177 6.11 -27.65 13.85
C VAL A 177 7.61 -28.00 13.77
N GLY A 178 8.30 -27.46 12.76
CA GLY A 178 9.73 -27.65 12.51
C GLY A 178 10.57 -26.43 12.87
N SER A 179 11.82 -26.39 12.39
CA SER A 179 12.73 -25.25 12.55
C SER A 179 12.32 -24.03 11.72
N ASP A 180 11.67 -24.27 10.58
CA ASP A 180 11.32 -23.23 9.62
C ASP A 180 10.06 -22.47 10.05
N LYS A 181 10.27 -21.34 10.73
CA LYS A 181 9.19 -20.49 11.26
C LYS A 181 8.16 -20.09 10.19
N ALA A 182 8.63 -19.84 8.96
CA ALA A 182 7.76 -19.46 7.86
C ALA A 182 6.82 -20.60 7.45
N VAL A 183 7.35 -21.81 7.31
CA VAL A 183 6.56 -23.01 6.99
C VAL A 183 5.58 -23.32 8.12
N ASN A 184 5.98 -23.12 9.38
CA ASN A 184 5.11 -23.31 10.54
C ASN A 184 3.88 -22.38 10.54
N GLU A 185 4.08 -21.08 10.26
CA GLU A 185 2.96 -20.13 10.16
C GLU A 185 2.09 -20.40 8.92
N TYR A 186 2.69 -20.75 7.78
CA TYR A 186 1.94 -21.22 6.61
C TYR A 186 1.03 -22.41 6.97
N MET A 187 1.59 -23.44 7.63
CA MET A 187 0.84 -24.62 8.08
C MET A 187 -0.33 -24.26 9.00
N LYS A 188 -0.17 -23.26 9.85
CA LYS A 188 -1.23 -22.78 10.72
C LYS A 188 -2.32 -22.03 9.93
N LEU A 189 -1.94 -21.16 9.00
CA LEU A 189 -2.88 -20.35 8.23
C LEU A 189 -3.71 -21.17 7.24
N ILE A 190 -3.14 -22.23 6.65
CA ILE A 190 -3.91 -23.12 5.76
C ILE A 190 -5.00 -23.91 6.48
N THR A 191 -5.04 -23.94 7.82
CA THR A 191 -6.20 -24.51 8.53
C THR A 191 -7.47 -23.69 8.32
N GLN A 192 -7.34 -22.42 7.91
CA GLN A 192 -8.45 -21.54 7.54
C GLN A 192 -8.85 -21.76 6.07
N PRO A 193 -10.09 -22.19 5.78
CA PRO A 193 -10.51 -22.49 4.41
C PRO A 193 -10.42 -21.28 3.46
N SER A 194 -10.67 -20.06 3.95
CA SER A 194 -10.63 -18.83 3.16
C SER A 194 -9.23 -18.51 2.60
N LEU A 195 -8.17 -19.02 3.24
CA LEU A 195 -6.79 -18.79 2.83
C LEU A 195 -6.25 -19.86 1.88
N ARG A 196 -7.04 -20.89 1.56
CA ARG A 196 -6.68 -21.94 0.58
C ARG A 196 -7.02 -21.51 -0.84
N SER A 197 -6.46 -20.39 -1.27
CA SER A 197 -6.67 -19.84 -2.60
C SER A 197 -5.36 -19.32 -3.20
N ARG A 198 -5.43 -18.87 -4.46
CA ARG A 198 -4.26 -18.41 -5.25
C ARG A 198 -3.17 -19.47 -5.29
N ILE A 199 -3.51 -20.64 -5.85
CA ILE A 199 -2.54 -21.72 -6.02
C ILE A 199 -1.52 -21.30 -7.08
N GLY A 200 -0.24 -21.49 -6.78
CA GLY A 200 0.83 -21.20 -7.72
C GLY A 200 2.16 -21.82 -7.29
N PRO A 201 3.17 -21.80 -8.18
CA PRO A 201 4.48 -22.37 -7.90
C PRO A 201 5.22 -21.62 -6.79
N ALA A 202 6.10 -22.35 -6.09
CA ALA A 202 7.02 -21.80 -5.10
C ALA A 202 8.00 -20.83 -5.75
N SER A 203 8.06 -19.61 -5.21
CA SER A 203 9.09 -18.62 -5.54
C SER A 203 10.44 -19.01 -4.93
N PRO A 204 11.57 -18.50 -5.45
CA PRO A 204 12.89 -18.77 -4.88
C PRO A 204 13.02 -18.41 -3.38
N ALA A 205 12.34 -17.34 -2.95
CA ALA A 205 12.32 -16.93 -1.54
C ALA A 205 11.56 -17.94 -0.66
N GLN A 206 10.45 -18.47 -1.15
CA GLN A 206 9.68 -19.54 -0.48
C GLN A 206 10.49 -20.84 -0.40
N VAL A 207 11.21 -21.20 -1.47
CA VAL A 207 12.09 -22.37 -1.47
C VAL A 207 13.20 -22.23 -0.43
N THR A 208 13.85 -21.07 -0.40
CA THR A 208 14.86 -20.73 0.62
C THR A 208 14.29 -20.76 2.04
N ALA A 209 12.99 -20.54 2.21
CA ALA A 209 12.30 -20.58 3.49
C ALA A 209 11.84 -21.99 3.92
N GLY A 210 12.12 -23.03 3.13
CA GLY A 210 11.83 -24.43 3.44
C GLY A 210 10.71 -25.07 2.61
N ILE A 211 10.15 -24.36 1.62
CA ILE A 211 9.19 -24.95 0.68
C ILE A 211 9.93 -25.83 -0.34
N PRO A 212 9.43 -27.03 -0.69
CA PRO A 212 10.08 -27.85 -1.72
C PRO A 212 10.11 -27.15 -3.08
N GLU A 213 11.22 -27.29 -3.80
CA GLU A 213 11.37 -26.76 -5.16
C GLU A 213 10.32 -27.37 -6.12
N GLY A 214 9.75 -26.54 -6.98
CA GLY A 214 8.72 -26.95 -7.93
C GLY A 214 7.34 -27.25 -7.32
N ALA A 215 7.18 -27.12 -6.00
CA ALA A 215 5.89 -27.32 -5.35
C ALA A 215 4.89 -26.19 -5.66
N LEU A 216 3.60 -26.55 -5.67
CA LEU A 216 2.51 -25.57 -5.63
C LEU A 216 2.14 -25.28 -4.18
N LEU A 217 1.74 -24.05 -3.87
CA LEU A 217 1.30 -23.65 -2.53
C LEU A 217 0.10 -22.70 -2.60
N PHE A 218 -0.58 -22.49 -1.48
CA PHE A 218 -1.59 -21.46 -1.34
C PHE A 218 -0.93 -20.10 -1.07
N HIS A 219 -0.75 -19.27 -2.10
CA HIS A 219 -0.14 -17.96 -1.92
C HIS A 219 -0.99 -17.06 -1.01
N ALA A 220 -2.31 -17.24 -0.96
CA ALA A 220 -3.14 -16.49 0.00
C ALA A 220 -2.77 -16.76 1.46
N ALA A 221 -2.50 -18.01 1.83
CA ALA A 221 -2.05 -18.35 3.18
C ALA A 221 -0.61 -17.88 3.44
N TRP A 222 0.28 -17.97 2.44
CA TRP A 222 1.65 -17.48 2.58
C TRP A 222 1.72 -15.97 2.78
N ASP A 223 0.99 -15.20 1.97
CA ASP A 223 0.96 -13.74 2.04
C ASP A 223 0.32 -13.26 3.35
N ALA A 224 -0.68 -13.99 3.86
CA ALA A 224 -1.34 -13.70 5.13
C ALA A 224 -0.39 -13.79 6.33
N MET A 225 0.78 -14.42 6.21
CA MET A 225 1.80 -14.45 7.28
C MET A 225 2.37 -13.07 7.61
N VAL A 226 2.28 -12.12 6.66
CA VAL A 226 2.68 -10.72 6.91
C VAL A 226 1.64 -9.99 7.74
N MET A 227 0.39 -10.46 7.74
CA MET A 227 -0.70 -9.82 8.44
C MET A 227 -0.61 -10.12 9.95
N PRO A 228 -0.72 -9.10 10.81
CA PRO A 228 -0.75 -9.33 12.25
C PRO A 228 -1.95 -10.20 12.63
N THR A 229 -1.71 -11.22 13.44
CA THR A 229 -2.78 -12.10 13.94
C THR A 229 -3.72 -11.30 14.84
N GLY A 230 -5.00 -11.20 14.47
CA GLY A 230 -6.01 -10.50 15.27
C GLY A 230 -6.02 -8.98 15.08
N ALA A 231 -5.65 -8.49 13.90
CA ALA A 231 -5.81 -7.08 13.55
C ALA A 231 -7.30 -6.67 13.62
N THR A 232 -7.67 -5.98 14.70
CA THR A 232 -8.97 -5.33 14.80
C THR A 232 -8.90 -3.98 14.08
N PRO A 233 -9.91 -3.63 13.27
CA PRO A 233 -10.03 -2.28 12.73
C PRO A 233 -9.92 -1.25 13.86
N PRO A 234 -9.16 -0.15 13.68
CA PRO A 234 -8.99 0.85 14.71
C PRO A 234 -10.35 1.50 15.04
N GLN A 235 -10.54 1.85 16.31
CA GLN A 235 -11.75 2.57 16.72
C GLN A 235 -11.73 4.02 16.19
N ILE A 236 -12.90 4.65 16.05
CA ILE A 236 -13.00 6.05 15.56
C ILE A 236 -12.12 7.00 16.39
N ALA A 237 -12.07 6.85 17.71
CA ALA A 237 -11.22 7.66 18.59
C ALA A 237 -9.71 7.45 18.36
N GLU A 238 -9.30 6.29 17.85
CA GLU A 238 -7.92 6.00 17.45
C GLU A 238 -7.61 6.58 16.07
N ILE A 239 -8.56 6.48 15.14
CA ILE A 239 -8.49 7.09 13.80
C ILE A 239 -8.33 8.61 13.91
N GLN A 240 -9.03 9.26 14.84
CA GLN A 240 -8.89 10.71 15.10
C GLN A 240 -7.47 11.11 15.53
N LYS A 241 -6.71 10.20 16.15
CA LYS A 241 -5.32 10.44 16.55
C LYS A 241 -4.33 10.10 15.44
N MET A 242 -4.78 9.49 14.35
CA MET A 242 -3.95 9.16 13.19
C MET A 242 -3.76 10.39 12.30
N ARG A 243 -2.61 10.42 11.64
CA ARG A 243 -2.26 11.50 10.71
C ARG A 243 -2.89 11.25 9.34
N ASP A 244 -3.30 12.31 8.65
CA ASP A 244 -3.70 12.22 7.24
C ASP A 244 -2.44 11.99 6.40
N VAL A 245 -2.44 10.87 5.68
CA VAL A 245 -1.34 10.48 4.79
C VAL A 245 -1.22 11.48 3.65
N LEU A 246 -2.33 11.93 3.08
CA LEU A 246 -2.33 12.86 1.95
C LEU A 246 -1.77 14.23 2.34
N GLU A 247 -2.14 14.73 3.51
CA GLU A 247 -1.60 15.98 4.06
C GLU A 247 -0.08 15.88 4.30
N ALA A 248 0.37 14.77 4.89
CA ALA A 248 1.80 14.51 5.09
C ALA A 248 2.59 14.44 3.76
N LEU A 249 2.00 13.88 2.70
CA LEU A 249 2.63 13.87 1.38
C LEU A 249 2.66 15.27 0.74
N LYS A 250 1.57 16.05 0.86
CA LYS A 250 1.51 17.43 0.36
C LYS A 250 2.58 18.31 1.02
N THR A 251 2.67 18.26 2.33
CA THR A 251 3.65 19.02 3.12
C THR A 251 5.09 18.66 2.72
N PHE A 252 5.42 17.37 2.64
CA PHE A 252 6.73 16.93 2.15
C PHE A 252 7.00 17.39 0.71
N ARG A 253 6.00 17.34 -0.16
CA ARG A 253 6.12 17.75 -1.56
C ARG A 253 6.45 19.24 -1.70
N LEU A 254 5.80 20.08 -0.90
CA LEU A 254 6.07 21.52 -0.86
C LEU A 254 7.47 21.82 -0.31
N GLN A 255 7.85 21.17 0.80
CA GLN A 255 9.17 21.35 1.41
C GLN A 255 10.30 20.94 0.46
N SER A 256 10.25 19.72 -0.08
CA SER A 256 11.26 19.24 -1.04
C SER A 256 11.35 20.11 -2.30
N ARG A 257 10.22 20.65 -2.78
CA ARG A 257 10.20 21.60 -3.92
C ARG A 257 10.90 22.91 -3.57
N ALA A 258 10.59 23.48 -2.41
CA ALA A 258 11.22 24.72 -1.95
C ALA A 258 12.74 24.55 -1.80
N GLU A 259 13.19 23.42 -1.24
CA GLU A 259 14.61 23.04 -1.17
C GLU A 259 15.24 22.96 -2.57
N TYR A 260 14.57 22.33 -3.52
CA TYR A 260 15.05 22.24 -4.90
C TYR A 260 15.15 23.61 -5.59
N GLU A 261 14.16 24.49 -5.39
CA GLU A 261 14.18 25.83 -5.97
C GLU A 261 15.25 26.72 -5.32
N ALA A 262 15.45 26.63 -4.00
CA ALA A 262 16.53 27.30 -3.30
C ALA A 262 17.90 26.82 -3.77
N ALA A 263 18.07 25.50 -3.87
CA ALA A 263 19.23 24.84 -4.45
C ALA A 263 19.54 25.32 -5.87
N LYS A 264 18.52 25.37 -6.73
CA LYS A 264 18.64 25.85 -8.12
C LYS A 264 19.06 27.32 -8.19
N LYS A 265 18.52 28.17 -7.31
CA LYS A 265 18.88 29.60 -7.23
C LYS A 265 20.31 29.81 -6.72
N ALA A 266 20.77 29.01 -5.76
CA ALA A 266 22.14 29.05 -5.26
C ALA A 266 23.16 28.51 -6.29
N ALA A 267 22.73 27.58 -7.14
CA ALA A 267 23.55 26.87 -8.12
C ALA A 267 23.72 27.60 -9.47
N VAL A 268 24.04 28.90 -9.48
CA VAL A 268 24.46 29.63 -10.71
C VAL A 268 25.88 29.19 -11.18
N GLY A 269 26.26 27.91 -10.98
CA GLY A 269 27.55 27.39 -11.39
C GLY A 269 27.85 25.92 -11.01
N ASP A 270 27.12 25.31 -10.08
CA ASP A 270 27.37 23.91 -9.69
C ASP A 270 26.06 23.14 -9.45
N ALA A 271 25.77 22.18 -10.33
CA ALA A 271 24.55 21.36 -10.36
C ALA A 271 24.47 20.31 -9.22
N ARG A 272 25.14 20.56 -8.10
CA ARG A 272 25.43 19.60 -7.02
C ARG A 272 24.59 19.74 -5.76
N ALA A 273 23.66 20.68 -5.70
CA ALA A 273 22.86 20.87 -4.50
C ALA A 273 22.00 19.61 -4.20
N GLU A 274 22.20 19.04 -3.01
CA GLU A 274 21.55 17.81 -2.57
C GLU A 274 20.08 18.07 -2.21
N HIS A 275 19.15 17.77 -3.13
CA HIS A 275 17.71 17.92 -2.89
C HIS A 275 16.93 16.62 -3.13
N SER A 276 15.95 16.27 -2.29
CA SER A 276 15.14 15.05 -2.45
C SER A 276 13.99 15.18 -3.46
N PHE A 277 13.82 16.35 -4.07
CA PHE A 277 12.72 16.60 -5.01
C PHE A 277 12.80 15.75 -6.29
N TRP A 278 11.82 14.87 -6.45
CA TRP A 278 11.53 14.15 -7.69
C TRP A 278 10.64 14.99 -8.63
N SER A 279 11.00 15.16 -9.89
CA SER A 279 10.28 16.02 -10.85
C SER A 279 9.23 15.28 -11.69
N GLY A 280 9.06 13.97 -11.48
CA GLY A 280 8.07 13.18 -12.21
C GLY A 280 6.61 13.55 -11.93
N ARG A 281 5.72 12.99 -12.75
CA ARG A 281 4.27 13.18 -12.65
C ARG A 281 3.74 12.41 -11.44
N LEU A 282 3.17 13.13 -10.48
CA LEU A 282 2.44 12.56 -9.34
C LEU A 282 0.94 12.73 -9.57
N GLU A 283 0.21 11.63 -9.60
CA GLU A 283 -1.25 11.61 -9.62
C GLU A 283 -1.80 11.10 -8.31
N VAL A 284 -2.88 11.72 -7.84
CA VAL A 284 -3.59 11.32 -6.64
C VAL A 284 -5.06 11.17 -6.98
N SER A 285 -5.62 10.01 -6.67
CA SER A 285 -7.07 9.78 -6.74
C SER A 285 -7.56 9.34 -5.37
N VAL A 286 -8.69 9.86 -4.92
CA VAL A 286 -9.34 9.46 -3.66
C VAL A 286 -10.63 8.75 -4.03
N GLN A 287 -10.84 7.55 -3.49
CA GLN A 287 -12.08 6.83 -3.68
C GLN A 287 -13.20 7.58 -2.95
N GLN A 288 -14.30 7.86 -3.66
CA GLN A 288 -15.50 8.42 -3.04
C GLN A 288 -16.11 7.39 -2.09
N SER A 289 -16.60 7.83 -0.92
CA SER A 289 -17.18 6.94 0.07
C SER A 289 -18.32 6.10 -0.53
N ILE A 290 -18.40 4.81 -0.17
CA ILE A 290 -19.41 3.87 -0.68
C ILE A 290 -20.85 4.32 -0.35
N ALA A 291 -21.02 5.29 0.55
CA ALA A 291 -22.31 5.92 0.80
C ALA A 291 -22.89 6.62 -0.46
N HIS A 292 -22.05 7.05 -1.40
CA HIS A 292 -22.49 7.59 -2.70
C HIS A 292 -23.04 6.53 -3.68
N TYR A 293 -22.84 5.23 -3.41
CA TYR A 293 -23.33 4.15 -4.27
C TYR A 293 -24.70 3.58 -3.86
N ARG A 294 -25.29 4.06 -2.75
CA ARG A 294 -26.63 3.63 -2.31
C ARG A 294 -27.71 4.67 -2.59
N ALA A 295 -27.92 5.00 -3.87
CA ALA A 295 -29.24 5.34 -4.44
C ALA A 295 -29.15 5.57 -5.96
N HIS A 296 -29.21 4.50 -6.75
CA HIS A 296 -29.86 4.57 -8.05
C HIS A 296 -30.73 3.33 -8.23
N SER A 297 -31.84 3.28 -7.50
CA SER A 297 -33.04 2.57 -7.97
C SER A 297 -33.60 3.37 -9.15
N TYR A 298 -32.96 3.25 -10.31
CA TYR A 298 -33.43 3.80 -11.59
C TYR A 298 -33.12 2.85 -12.76
N TRP A 299 -33.48 1.58 -12.60
CA TRP A 299 -33.87 0.74 -13.73
C TRP A 299 -34.99 -0.19 -13.26
N ARG A 300 -36.23 0.24 -13.53
CA ARG A 300 -37.26 -0.64 -14.06
C ARG A 300 -37.39 -0.32 -15.54
#